data_AF-A0A9D6Q0Z7-F1
#
_entry.id   AF-A0A9D6Q0Z7-F1
#
_cell.length_a   1.000
_cell.length_b   1.000
_cell.length_c   1.000
_cell.angle_alpha   90.00
_cell.angle_beta   90.00
_cell.angle_gamma   90.00
#
_symmetry.space_group_name_H-M   'P 1'
#
loop_
_entity.id
_entity.type
_entity.pdbx_description
1 polymer ?
#
loop_
_entity_poly.entity_id
_entity_poly.type
_entity_poly.pdbx_seq_one_letter_code
_entity_poly.pdbx_strand_id
1 'polypeptide(L)'
;MAETKLDIKIDEELDLRGEVCPYTFVKSKLALELMEVGQILQVVVSNEESATNVPRSCLNEGHRVLAVEKLNEREWALVIQKQ
;
A
#
# COMPACT_ATOMS: atom_id res chain seq x y z
N MET A 1 30.51 -4.32 2.30
CA MET A 1 29.99 -3.01 2.74
C MET A 1 28.49 -3.05 2.55
N ALA A 2 27.73 -2.55 3.53
CA ALA A 2 26.34 -2.90 3.78
C ALA A 2 25.39 -2.35 2.72
N GLU A 3 24.72 -3.24 2.00
CA GLU A 3 23.49 -2.92 1.29
C GLU A 3 22.35 -3.60 2.03
N THR A 4 21.95 -3.03 3.17
CA THR A 4 20.66 -3.37 3.78
C THR A 4 19.57 -2.67 2.98
N LYS A 5 19.38 -3.06 1.71
CA LYS A 5 18.05 -2.98 1.13
C LYS A 5 17.24 -3.97 1.95
N LEU A 6 16.26 -3.51 2.73
CA LEU A 6 15.26 -4.44 3.20
C LEU A 6 14.72 -5.10 1.92
N ASP A 7 14.95 -6.40 1.75
CA ASP A 7 14.34 -7.21 0.71
C ASP A 7 12.83 -7.28 0.99
N ILE A 8 12.15 -6.16 0.79
CA ILE A 8 10.70 -6.09 0.80
C ILE A 8 10.27 -6.76 -0.50
N LYS A 9 10.05 -8.07 -0.41
CA LYS A 9 9.46 -8.83 -1.51
C LYS A 9 7.99 -8.45 -1.58
N ILE A 10 7.62 -7.68 -2.60
CA ILE A 10 6.21 -7.44 -2.93
C ILE A 10 5.61 -8.77 -3.38
N ASP A 11 4.60 -9.25 -2.66
CA ASP A 11 3.84 -10.46 -3.04
C ASP A 11 2.72 -10.11 -4.02
N GLU A 12 2.09 -8.95 -3.84
CA GLU A 12 1.00 -8.47 -4.68
C GLU A 12 1.15 -6.97 -4.95
N GLU A 13 0.81 -6.54 -6.16
CA GLU A 13 0.76 -5.13 -6.54
C GLU A 13 -0.63 -4.77 -7.02
N LEU A 14 -1.16 -3.66 -6.49
CA LEU A 14 -2.47 -3.13 -6.78
C LEU A 14 -2.35 -1.71 -7.31
N ASP A 15 -2.62 -1.55 -8.59
CA ASP A 15 -2.64 -0.27 -9.26
C ASP A 15 -4.04 0.37 -9.17
N LEU A 16 -4.13 1.47 -8.43
CA LEU A 16 -5.33 2.27 -8.25
C LEU A 16 -5.15 3.69 -8.80
N ARG A 17 -4.24 3.87 -9.77
CA ARG A 17 -4.10 5.13 -10.48
C ARG A 17 -5.38 5.45 -11.25
N GLY A 18 -5.94 6.64 -11.01
CA GLY A 18 -7.19 7.09 -11.60
C GLY A 18 -8.46 6.64 -10.85
N GLU A 19 -8.33 5.81 -9.82
CA GLU A 19 -9.44 5.45 -8.95
C GLU A 19 -9.67 6.55 -7.91
N VAL A 20 -10.94 6.89 -7.71
CA VAL A 20 -11.37 7.90 -6.73
C VAL A 20 -11.89 7.22 -5.46
N CYS A 21 -11.81 7.92 -4.33
CA CYS A 21 -12.41 7.46 -3.09
C CYS A 21 -13.93 7.20 -3.28
N PRO A 22 -14.48 6.17 -2.61
CA PRO A 22 -13.83 5.29 -1.63
C PRO A 22 -13.22 4.02 -2.23
N TYR A 23 -13.22 3.86 -3.55
CA TYR A 23 -12.81 2.61 -4.21
C TYR A 23 -11.34 2.26 -3.97
N THR A 24 -10.46 3.26 -3.81
CA THR A 24 -9.04 3.06 -3.51
C THR A 24 -8.86 2.28 -2.21
N PHE A 25 -9.58 2.67 -1.15
CA PHE A 25 -9.55 1.98 0.13
C PHE A 25 -10.19 0.58 0.04
N VAL A 26 -11.38 0.48 -0.55
CA VAL A 26 -12.12 -0.80 -0.65
C VAL A 26 -11.29 -1.85 -1.41
N LYS A 27 -10.68 -1.49 -2.54
CA LYS A 27 -9.84 -2.40 -3.32
C LYS A 27 -8.57 -2.80 -2.58
N SER A 28 -7.89 -1.85 -1.92
CA SER A 28 -6.70 -2.13 -1.12
C SER A 28 -7.00 -3.11 0.02
N LYS A 29 -8.14 -2.90 0.69
CA LYS A 29 -8.61 -3.79 1.75
C LYS A 29 -8.94 -5.18 1.21
N LEU A 30 -9.70 -5.28 0.12
CA LEU A 30 -10.05 -6.57 -0.48
C LEU A 30 -8.81 -7.37 -0.88
N ALA A 31 -7.81 -6.71 -1.49
CA ALA A 31 -6.52 -7.32 -1.78
C ALA A 31 -5.85 -7.87 -0.51
N LEU A 32 -5.72 -7.03 0.54
CA LEU A 32 -5.19 -7.46 1.82
C LEU A 32 -6.01 -8.62 2.44
N GLU A 33 -7.33 -8.63 2.32
CA GLU A 33 -8.16 -9.72 2.84
C GLU A 33 -7.92 -11.05 2.10
N LEU A 34 -7.64 -11.00 0.80
CA LEU A 34 -7.34 -12.17 -0.03
C LEU A 34 -5.92 -12.73 0.15
N MET A 35 -4.98 -11.90 0.64
CA MET A 35 -3.59 -12.29 0.88
C MET A 35 -3.41 -13.10 2.18
N GLU A 36 -2.25 -13.74 2.34
CA GLU A 36 -1.85 -14.43 3.56
C GLU A 36 -1.13 -13.49 4.55
N VAL A 37 -1.24 -13.79 5.84
CA VAL A 37 -0.58 -13.02 6.90
C VAL A 37 0.94 -13.05 6.68
N GLY A 38 1.57 -11.88 6.73
CA GLY A 38 3.01 -11.71 6.47
C GLY A 38 3.34 -11.30 5.04
N GLN A 39 2.42 -11.44 4.09
CA GLN A 39 2.61 -10.99 2.70
C GLN A 39 2.56 -9.47 2.59
N ILE A 40 3.19 -8.96 1.52
CA ILE A 40 3.35 -7.52 1.28
C ILE A 40 2.60 -7.09 0.01
N LEU A 41 1.67 -6.15 0.18
CA LEU A 41 0.92 -5.49 -0.88
C LEU A 41 1.56 -4.13 -1.21
N GLN A 42 1.85 -3.89 -2.48
CA GLN A 42 2.16 -2.56 -2.98
C GLN A 42 0.90 -1.94 -3.59
N VAL A 43 0.48 -0.77 -3.10
CA VAL A 43 -0.67 -0.04 -3.65
C VAL A 43 -0.20 1.26 -4.28
N VAL A 44 -0.49 1.46 -5.56
CA VAL A 44 -0.19 2.72 -6.26
C VAL A 44 -1.44 3.58 -6.35
N VAL A 45 -1.40 4.80 -5.83
CA VAL A 45 -2.53 5.73 -5.84
C VAL A 45 -2.14 7.03 -6.53
N SER A 46 -3.09 7.64 -7.25
CA SER A 46 -2.85 8.88 -8.00
C SER A 46 -3.36 10.15 -7.30
N ASN A 47 -3.52 10.13 -5.98
CA ASN A 47 -3.94 11.29 -5.20
C ASN A 47 -3.35 11.27 -3.79
N GLU A 48 -3.03 12.45 -3.27
CA GLU A 48 -2.40 12.64 -1.95
C GLU A 48 -3.31 12.19 -0.80
N GLU A 49 -4.62 12.38 -0.98
CA GLU A 49 -5.60 12.03 0.03
C GLU A 49 -5.64 10.52 0.28
N SER A 50 -5.63 9.69 -0.77
CA SER A 50 -5.51 8.23 -0.66
C SER A 50 -4.15 7.84 -0.15
N ALA A 51 -3.07 8.53 -0.55
CA ALA A 51 -1.73 8.29 -0.04
C ALA A 51 -1.63 8.50 1.47
N THR A 52 -2.52 9.30 2.06
CA THR A 52 -2.60 9.53 3.51
C THR A 52 -3.66 8.63 4.17
N ASN A 53 -4.83 8.49 3.56
CA ASN A 53 -5.97 7.78 4.12
C ASN A 53 -5.81 6.26 4.06
N VAL A 54 -5.33 5.70 2.94
CA VAL A 54 -5.14 4.26 2.79
C VAL A 54 -4.19 3.70 3.85
N PRO A 55 -2.94 4.20 4.03
CA PRO A 55 -2.05 3.65 5.04
C PRO A 55 -2.61 3.85 6.45
N ARG A 56 -3.29 4.98 6.72
CA ARG A 56 -3.95 5.22 8.02
C ARG A 56 -5.05 4.19 8.30
N SER A 57 -5.90 3.90 7.31
CA SER A 57 -6.95 2.90 7.46
C SER A 57 -6.36 1.50 7.64
N CYS A 58 -5.35 1.13 6.85
CA CYS A 58 -4.66 -0.16 7.01
C CYS A 58 -4.05 -0.30 8.41
N LEU A 59 -3.43 0.76 8.95
CA LEU A 59 -2.91 0.78 10.32
C LEU A 59 -4.02 0.59 11.36
N ASN A 60 -5.17 1.24 11.15
CA ASN A 60 -6.33 1.14 12.03
C ASN A 60 -7.01 -0.25 11.98
N GLU A 61 -6.88 -0.96 10.87
CA GLU A 61 -7.31 -2.36 10.71
C GLU A 61 -6.31 -3.35 11.32
N GLY A 62 -5.15 -2.88 11.78
CA GLY A 62 -4.11 -3.70 12.41
C GLY A 62 -3.04 -4.19 11.44
N HIS A 63 -3.08 -3.78 10.17
CA HIS A 63 -2.01 -4.05 9.21
C HIS A 63 -0.80 -3.15 9.45
N ARG A 64 0.34 -3.55 8.88
CA ARG A 64 1.60 -2.84 9.08
C ARG A 64 2.00 -2.10 7.81
N VAL A 65 2.07 -0.77 7.87
CA VAL A 65 2.61 0.03 6.75
C VAL A 65 4.14 -0.02 6.82
N LEU A 66 4.77 -0.54 5.77
CA LEU A 66 6.23 -0.67 5.67
C LEU A 66 6.86 0.60 5.09
N ALA A 67 6.26 1.14 4.03
CA ALA A 67 6.77 2.34 3.36
C ALA A 67 5.66 3.11 2.65
N VAL A 68 5.87 4.41 2.47
CA VAL A 68 5.05 5.29 1.64
C VAL A 68 6.01 6.11 0.80
N GLU A 69 6.11 5.78 -0.47
CA GLU A 69 7.03 6.40 -1.42
C GLU A 69 6.26 7.26 -2.41
N LYS A 70 6.74 8.49 -2.65
CA LYS A 70 6.17 9.35 -3.68
C LYS A 70 6.84 9.01 -5.01
N LEU A 71 6.08 8.45 -5.95
CA LEU A 71 6.58 8.07 -7.27
C LEU A 71 6.74 9.31 -8.17
N ASN A 72 5.77 10.23 -8.15
CA ASN A 72 5.82 11.49 -8.89
C ASN A 72 4.94 12.55 -8.22
N GLU A 73 4.72 13.71 -8.88
CA GLU A 73 3.95 14.82 -8.29
C GLU A 73 2.51 14.43 -7.90
N ARG A 74 1.94 13.41 -8.56
CA ARG A 74 0.54 13.00 -8.39
C ARG A 74 0.37 11.52 -8.03
N GLU A 75 1.44 10.75 -7.86
CA GLU A 75 1.38 9.32 -7.61
C GLU A 75 2.26 8.91 -6.44
N TRP A 76 1.74 7.96 -5.65
CA TRP A 76 2.37 7.42 -4.47
C TRP A 76 2.27 5.90 -4.48
N ALA A 77 3.34 5.22 -4.08
CA ALA A 77 3.38 3.79 -3.80
C ALA A 77 3.34 3.58 -2.29
N LEU A 78 2.38 2.77 -1.84
CA LEU A 78 2.18 2.40 -0.45
C LEU A 78 2.57 0.93 -0.31
N VAL A 79 3.47 0.61 0.59
CA VAL A 79 3.89 -0.76 0.87
C VAL A 79 3.28 -1.16 2.20
N ILE A 80 2.38 -2.14 2.18
CA ILE A 80 1.61 -2.57 3.35
C ILE A 80 1.80 -4.06 3.52
N GLN A 81 2.17 -4.49 4.72
CA GLN A 81 2.27 -5.88 5.12
C GLN A 81 1.00 -6.30 5.86
N LYS A 82 0.39 -7.40 5.42
CA LYS A 82 -0.71 -8.04 6.15
C LYS A 82 -0.19 -8.59 7.48
N GLN A 83 -0.95 -8.35 8.55
CA GLN A 83 -0.73 -8.92 9.88
C GLN A 83 -1.90 -9.84 10.23
#